data_AF-A0A368H0Y0-F1
#
_entry.id   AF-A0A368H0Y0-F1
#
_cell.length_a   1.000
_cell.length_b   1.000
_cell.length_c   1.000
_cell.angle_alpha   90.00
_cell.angle_beta   90.00
_cell.angle_gamma   90.00
#
_symmetry.space_group_name_H-M   'P 1'
#
loop_
_entity.id
_entity.type
_entity.pdbx_description
1 polymer ?
#
loop_
_entity_poly.entity_id
_entity_poly.type
_entity_poly.pdbx_seq_one_letter_code
_entity_poly.pdbx_strand_id
1 'polypeptide(L)'
;MIAVHCIMTLVIVINPLNQEVEHYLKVSHSFGTGRVVTRTTVLLLVLFVGLSVPDFSPVMNLVGASTIPIGCVVLPSLFYLYSEAATEDEWRKGHTPSLMNVIRRTDKTVLIINFFILSVAVVGGVLGTMQGLDKIAKAEFSAPCYVRAFTSEYYNSSFTIKQNCCGRFRNISTYDDFCGA
;
A
#
# COMPACT_ATOMS: atom_id res chain seq x y z
N MET A 1 13.72 -6.44 -20.18
CA MET A 1 12.33 -6.93 -20.08
C MET A 1 11.61 -6.39 -18.85
N ILE A 2 12.16 -6.53 -17.63
CA ILE A 2 11.53 -6.06 -16.37
C ILE A 2 11.28 -4.55 -16.38
N ALA A 3 12.26 -3.72 -16.77
CA ALA A 3 12.08 -2.27 -16.83
C ALA A 3 10.92 -1.83 -17.74
N VAL A 4 10.78 -2.44 -18.92
CA VAL A 4 9.68 -2.15 -19.86
C VAL A 4 8.33 -2.55 -19.27
N HIS A 5 8.26 -3.71 -18.61
CA HIS A 5 7.07 -4.15 -17.90
C HIS A 5 6.69 -3.15 -16.79
N CYS A 6 7.64 -2.74 -15.95
CA CYS A 6 7.39 -1.78 -14.87
C CYS A 6 6.93 -0.42 -15.41
N ILE A 7 7.53 0.08 -16.49
CA ILE A 7 7.11 1.34 -17.12
C ILE A 7 5.67 1.23 -17.64
N MET A 8 5.33 0.13 -18.33
CA MET A 8 3.97 -0.08 -18.84
C MET A 8 2.95 -0.17 -17.70
N THR A 9 3.24 -0.97 -16.67
CA THR A 9 2.36 -1.12 -15.50
C THR A 9 2.17 0.21 -14.78
N LEU A 10 3.23 1.00 -14.61
CA LEU A 10 3.16 2.32 -14.01
C LEU A 10 2.23 3.25 -14.81
N VAL A 11 2.35 3.27 -16.14
CA VAL A 11 1.48 4.09 -17.02
C VAL A 11 0.02 3.66 -16.91
N ILE A 12 -0.25 2.36 -16.91
CA ILE A 12 -1.61 1.81 -16.81
C ILE A 12 -2.25 2.14 -15.46
N VAL A 13 -1.51 2.01 -14.36
CA VAL A 13 -2.02 2.24 -12.99
C VAL A 13 -2.22 3.72 -12.70
N ILE A 14 -1.37 4.60 -13.23
CA ILE A 14 -1.46 6.05 -12.96
C ILE A 14 -2.59 6.72 -13.74
N ASN A 15 -2.99 6.18 -14.88
CA ASN A 15 -4.06 6.78 -15.67
C ASN A 15 -5.42 6.87 -14.92
N PRO A 16 -5.96 5.81 -14.32
CA PRO A 16 -7.19 5.90 -13.52
C PRO A 16 -7.01 6.74 -12.25
N LEU A 17 -5.83 6.68 -11.60
CA LEU A 17 -5.48 7.55 -10.46
C LEU A 17 -5.59 9.03 -10.84
N ASN A 18 -5.05 9.43 -11.99
CA ASN A 18 -5.15 10.79 -12.49
C ASN A 18 -6.59 11.18 -12.80
N GLN A 19 -7.41 10.26 -13.32
CA GLN A 19 -8.83 10.52 -13.59
C GLN A 19 -9.63 10.71 -12.30
N GLU A 20 -9.35 9.92 -11.25
CA GLU A 20 -9.96 10.07 -9.93
C GLU A 20 -9.63 11.44 -9.32
N VAL A 21 -8.35 11.83 -9.36
CA VAL A 21 -7.90 13.15 -8.86
C VAL A 21 -8.49 14.30 -9.70
N GLU A 22 -8.56 14.17 -11.02
CA GLU A 22 -9.20 15.15 -11.93
C GLU A 22 -10.70 15.32 -11.59
N HIS A 23 -11.38 14.22 -11.21
CA HIS A 23 -12.78 14.25 -10.77
C HIS A 23 -12.95 14.96 -9.42
N TYR A 24 -12.10 14.66 -8.43
CA TYR A 24 -12.14 15.35 -7.13
C TYR A 24 -11.84 16.85 -7.24
N LEU A 25 -10.93 17.24 -8.13
CA LEU A 25 -10.57 18.63 -8.39
C LEU A 25 -11.55 19.34 -9.34
N LYS A 26 -12.61 18.64 -9.81
CA LYS A 26 -13.62 19.15 -10.78
C LYS A 26 -12.99 19.86 -11.98
N VAL A 27 -11.84 19.37 -12.45
CA VAL A 27 -11.18 19.96 -13.61
C VAL A 27 -12.01 19.64 -14.85
N SER A 28 -12.39 20.69 -15.60
CA SER A 28 -13.12 20.55 -16.86
C SER A 28 -12.37 19.57 -17.78
N HIS A 29 -13.09 18.56 -18.28
CA HIS A 29 -12.59 17.53 -19.20
C HIS A 29 -12.16 18.09 -20.59
N SER A 30 -12.22 19.41 -20.79
CA SER A 30 -11.65 20.08 -21.97
C SER A 30 -10.12 20.00 -21.98
N PHE A 31 -9.50 20.00 -23.16
CA PHE A 31 -8.04 20.07 -23.32
C PHE A 31 -7.50 21.43 -22.82
N GLY A 32 -7.34 21.56 -21.51
CA GLY A 32 -6.78 22.71 -20.84
C GLY A 32 -5.44 22.40 -20.18
N THR A 33 -4.65 23.45 -19.95
CA THR A 33 -3.40 23.42 -19.18
C THR A 33 -3.56 22.79 -17.79
N GLY A 34 -4.76 22.86 -17.21
CA GLY A 34 -5.10 22.21 -15.94
C GLY A 34 -4.84 20.70 -15.90
N ARG A 35 -5.04 19.98 -17.01
CA ARG A 35 -4.83 18.52 -17.07
C ARG A 35 -3.35 18.14 -17.08
N VAL A 36 -2.50 18.96 -17.70
CA VAL A 36 -1.05 18.73 -17.71
C VAL A 36 -0.50 18.97 -16.30
N VAL A 37 -0.93 20.06 -15.65
CA VAL A 37 -0.51 20.39 -14.29
C VAL A 37 -0.92 19.29 -13.31
N THR A 38 -2.17 18.84 -13.30
CA THR A 38 -2.63 17.80 -12.35
C THR A 38 -1.84 16.50 -12.51
N ARG A 39 -1.62 16.04 -13.74
CA ARG A 39 -0.89 14.79 -14.02
C ARG A 39 0.58 14.89 -13.63
N THR A 40 1.23 16.01 -13.92
CA THR A 40 2.62 16.26 -13.51
C THR A 40 2.72 16.34 -11.99
N THR A 41 1.78 16.99 -11.30
CA THR A 41 1.76 17.07 -9.84
C THR A 41 1.59 15.69 -9.21
N VAL A 42 0.65 14.85 -9.68
CA VAL A 42 0.47 13.49 -9.15
C VAL A 42 1.72 12.63 -9.35
N LEU A 43 2.32 12.68 -10.55
CA LEU A 43 3.58 11.97 -10.82
C LEU A 43 4.74 12.45 -9.94
N LEU A 44 4.86 13.76 -9.72
CA LEU A 44 5.88 14.32 -8.82
C LEU A 44 5.67 13.89 -7.37
N LEU A 45 4.42 13.84 -6.89
CA LEU A 45 4.12 13.37 -5.54
C LEU A 45 4.45 11.88 -5.36
N VAL A 46 4.09 11.04 -6.34
CA VAL A 46 4.44 9.61 -6.31
C VAL A 46 5.97 9.42 -6.32
N LEU A 47 6.68 10.18 -7.15
CA LEU A 47 8.13 10.16 -7.20
C LEU A 47 8.75 10.65 -5.89
N PHE A 48 8.20 11.70 -5.28
CA PHE A 48 8.65 12.22 -3.99
C PHE A 48 8.48 11.18 -2.87
N VAL A 49 7.34 10.50 -2.80
CA VAL A 49 7.12 9.41 -1.84
C VAL A 49 8.08 8.26 -2.11
N GLY A 50 8.28 7.88 -3.38
CA GLY A 50 9.21 6.83 -3.75
C GLY A 50 10.67 7.13 -3.42
N LEU A 51 11.09 8.40 -3.48
CA LEU A 51 12.44 8.81 -3.05
C LEU A 51 12.56 8.98 -1.53
N SER A 52 11.45 9.21 -0.83
CA SER A 52 11.43 9.47 0.62
C SER A 52 11.39 8.20 1.46
N VAL A 53 10.84 7.10 0.93
CA VAL A 53 10.73 5.83 1.64
C VAL A 53 11.95 4.95 1.33
N PRO A 54 12.89 4.76 2.29
CA PRO A 54 14.10 3.96 2.06
C PRO A 54 13.79 2.46 1.90
N ASP A 55 12.76 1.97 2.59
CA ASP A 55 12.33 0.57 2.57
C ASP A 55 10.84 0.44 2.22
N PHE A 56 10.55 -0.01 1.00
CA PHE A 56 9.17 -0.25 0.55
C PHE A 56 8.52 -1.48 1.18
N SER A 57 9.31 -2.41 1.72
CA SER A 57 8.82 -3.72 2.18
C SER A 57 7.84 -3.62 3.37
N PRO A 58 8.15 -2.89 4.46
CA PRO A 58 7.20 -2.72 5.57
C PRO A 58 5.93 -1.96 5.15
N VAL A 59 6.08 -0.92 4.32
CA VAL A 59 4.96 -0.10 3.84
C VAL A 59 4.02 -0.91 2.94
N MET A 60 4.57 -1.66 1.99
CA MET A 60 3.80 -2.51 1.09
C MET A 60 3.08 -3.63 1.86
N ASN A 61 3.73 -4.20 2.89
CA ASN A 61 3.09 -5.19 3.75
C ASN A 61 1.94 -4.58 4.58
N LEU A 62 2.11 -3.36 5.10
CA LEU A 62 1.06 -2.65 5.84
C LEU A 62 -0.14 -2.32 4.95
N VAL A 63 0.11 -1.71 3.79
CA VAL A 63 -0.94 -1.34 2.83
C VAL A 63 -1.63 -2.58 2.28
N GLY A 64 -0.88 -3.65 2.01
CA GLY A 64 -1.41 -4.93 1.56
C GLY A 64 -2.27 -5.60 2.62
N ALA A 65 -1.79 -5.71 3.86
CA ALA A 65 -2.52 -6.36 4.95
C ALA A 65 -3.79 -5.60 5.37
N SER A 66 -3.84 -4.28 5.19
CA SER A 66 -5.02 -3.47 5.50
C SER A 66 -6.01 -3.43 4.34
N THR A 67 -5.53 -3.18 3.12
CA THR A 67 -6.41 -2.87 1.98
C THR A 67 -6.90 -4.13 1.26
N ILE A 68 -6.06 -5.16 1.12
CA ILE A 68 -6.41 -6.36 0.34
C ILE A 68 -7.53 -7.16 1.03
N PRO A 69 -7.51 -7.44 2.35
CA PRO A 69 -8.61 -8.15 3.00
C PRO A 69 -9.93 -7.36 2.92
N ILE A 70 -9.87 -6.02 3.04
CA ILE A 70 -11.05 -5.17 2.93
C ILE A 70 -11.63 -5.24 1.51
N GLY A 71 -10.81 -5.03 0.49
CA GLY A 71 -11.26 -4.97 -0.90
C GLY A 71 -11.62 -6.33 -1.50
N CYS A 72 -10.88 -7.39 -1.15
CA CYS A 72 -11.03 -8.70 -1.78
C CYS A 72 -11.86 -9.70 -0.97
N VAL A 73 -12.05 -9.48 0.34
CA VAL A 73 -12.79 -10.42 1.19
C VAL A 73 -13.98 -9.76 1.86
N VAL A 74 -13.78 -8.64 2.56
CA VAL A 74 -14.86 -7.97 3.32
C VAL A 74 -15.93 -7.42 2.37
N LEU A 75 -15.53 -6.67 1.35
CA LEU A 75 -16.49 -6.03 0.44
C LEU A 75 -17.27 -7.04 -0.43
N PRO A 76 -16.64 -8.07 -1.03
CA PRO A 76 -17.38 -9.10 -1.77
C PRO A 76 -18.29 -9.95 -0.88
N SER A 77 -17.86 -10.31 0.34
CA SER A 77 -18.70 -11.07 1.28
C SER A 77 -19.91 -10.27 1.75
N LEU A 78 -19.73 -8.97 2.02
CA LEU A 78 -20.84 -8.07 2.33
C LEU A 78 -21.80 -7.97 1.16
N PHE A 79 -21.33 -7.67 -0.05
CA PHE A 79 -22.21 -7.56 -1.22
C PHE A 79 -22.93 -8.87 -1.54
N TYR A 80 -22.27 -10.01 -1.34
CA TYR A 80 -22.90 -11.32 -1.49
C TYR A 80 -24.06 -11.50 -0.48
N LEU A 81 -23.85 -11.22 0.81
CA LEU A 81 -24.89 -11.29 1.84
C LEU A 81 -26.05 -10.32 1.57
N TYR A 82 -25.74 -9.09 1.15
CA TYR A 82 -26.74 -8.10 0.79
C TYR A 82 -27.57 -8.52 -0.42
N SER A 83 -26.94 -9.12 -1.44
CA SER A 83 -27.63 -9.60 -2.64
C SER A 83 -28.52 -10.81 -2.34
N GLU A 84 -28.08 -11.71 -1.46
CA GLU A 84 -28.85 -12.91 -1.08
C GLU A 84 -30.09 -12.55 -0.24
N ALA A 85 -29.98 -11.52 0.62
CA ALA A 85 -31.09 -11.08 1.47
C ALA A 85 -32.02 -10.04 0.81
N ALA A 86 -31.62 -9.48 -0.33
CA ALA A 86 -32.44 -8.54 -1.07
C ALA A 86 -33.70 -9.23 -1.60
N THR A 87 -34.86 -8.71 -1.22
CA THR A 87 -36.15 -9.16 -1.75
C THR A 87 -36.53 -8.30 -2.95
N GLU A 88 -37.21 -8.88 -3.94
CA GLU A 88 -37.68 -8.19 -5.15
C GLU A 88 -38.38 -6.84 -4.84
N ASP A 89 -39.18 -6.80 -3.76
CA ASP A 89 -39.90 -5.60 -3.32
C ASP A 89 -38.99 -4.48 -2.78
N GLU A 90 -37.86 -4.83 -2.15
CA GLU A 90 -36.87 -3.88 -1.60
C GLU A 90 -35.99 -3.32 -2.73
N TRP A 91 -35.59 -4.19 -3.67
CA TRP A 91 -34.86 -3.80 -4.87
C TRP A 91 -35.65 -2.79 -5.71
N ARG A 92 -36.95 -3.03 -5.89
CA ARG A 92 -37.85 -2.15 -6.66
C ARG A 92 -38.08 -0.79 -5.98
N LYS A 93 -37.92 -0.69 -4.66
CA LYS A 93 -38.03 0.55 -3.89
C LYS A 93 -36.69 1.28 -3.72
N GLY A 94 -35.58 0.70 -4.21
CA GLY A 94 -34.24 1.27 -4.07
C GLY A 94 -33.78 1.39 -2.62
N HIS A 95 -34.38 0.61 -1.69
CA HIS A 95 -34.03 0.66 -0.28
C HIS A 95 -33.06 -0.48 0.03
N THR A 96 -31.89 -0.15 0.59
CA THR A 96 -30.93 -1.16 1.03
C THR A 96 -31.43 -1.80 2.33
N PRO A 97 -31.57 -3.13 2.40
CA PRO A 97 -32.04 -3.79 3.61
C PRO A 97 -31.03 -3.58 4.74
N SER A 98 -31.50 -3.21 5.94
CA SER A 98 -30.62 -3.06 7.11
C SER A 98 -29.87 -4.36 7.41
N LEU A 99 -28.60 -4.28 7.82
CA LEU A 99 -27.75 -5.43 8.19
C LEU A 99 -28.45 -6.41 9.16
N MET A 100 -29.26 -5.89 10.07
CA MET A 100 -30.02 -6.71 11.02
C MET A 100 -31.09 -7.57 10.32
N ASN A 101 -31.75 -7.03 9.29
CA ASN A 101 -32.74 -7.75 8.50
C ASN A 101 -32.09 -8.74 7.53
N VAL A 102 -30.89 -8.44 7.03
CA VAL A 102 -30.06 -9.34 6.22
C VAL A 102 -29.72 -10.60 7.04
N ILE A 103 -29.16 -10.42 8.24
CA ILE A 103 -28.78 -11.53 9.14
C ILE A 103 -29.97 -12.43 9.50
N ARG A 104 -31.18 -11.86 9.62
CA ARG A 104 -32.38 -12.63 9.97
C ARG A 104 -32.97 -13.42 8.80
N ARG A 105 -32.77 -12.96 7.56
CA ARG A 105 -33.37 -13.56 6.35
C ARG A 105 -32.45 -14.57 5.66
N THR A 106 -31.13 -14.45 5.80
CA THR A 106 -30.16 -15.34 5.16
C THR A 106 -30.17 -16.75 5.77
N ASP A 107 -29.95 -17.78 4.93
CA ASP A 107 -29.78 -19.17 5.38
C ASP A 107 -28.60 -19.30 6.36
N LYS A 108 -28.81 -20.03 7.46
CA LYS A 108 -27.84 -20.20 8.54
C LYS A 108 -26.53 -20.81 8.06
N THR A 109 -26.56 -21.69 7.05
CA THR A 109 -25.34 -22.34 6.54
C THR A 109 -24.44 -21.34 5.82
N VAL A 110 -25.01 -20.52 4.95
CA VAL A 110 -24.30 -19.50 4.17
C VAL A 110 -23.78 -18.37 5.07
N LEU A 111 -24.58 -18.00 6.07
CA LEU A 111 -24.22 -16.98 7.05
C LEU A 111 -23.01 -17.41 7.91
N ILE A 112 -22.98 -18.66 8.39
CA ILE A 112 -21.87 -19.18 9.21
C ILE A 112 -20.57 -19.21 8.41
N ILE A 113 -20.59 -19.67 7.15
CA ILE A 113 -19.41 -19.73 6.29
C ILE A 113 -18.86 -18.33 6.00
N ASN A 114 -19.72 -17.37 5.64
CA ASN A 114 -19.30 -15.99 5.39
C ASN A 114 -18.74 -15.33 6.65
N PHE A 115 -19.37 -15.55 7.80
CA PHE A 115 -18.89 -15.03 9.07
C PHE A 115 -17.50 -15.59 9.43
N PHE A 116 -17.28 -16.89 9.19
CA PHE A 116 -15.97 -17.52 9.39
C PHE A 116 -14.90 -16.87 8.51
N ILE A 117 -15.14 -16.77 7.20
CA ILE A 117 -14.19 -16.15 6.25
C ILE A 117 -13.91 -14.69 6.63
N LEU A 118 -14.95 -13.93 6.99
CA LEU A 118 -14.82 -12.55 7.42
C LEU A 118 -13.98 -12.42 8.69
N SER A 119 -14.22 -13.29 9.68
CA SER A 119 -13.45 -13.30 10.93
C SER A 119 -11.97 -13.58 10.68
N VAL A 120 -11.64 -14.57 9.84
CA VAL A 120 -10.26 -14.92 9.51
C VAL A 120 -9.58 -13.78 8.76
N ALA A 121 -10.28 -13.14 7.83
CA ALA A 121 -9.77 -12.01 7.07
C ALA A 121 -9.50 -10.78 7.96
N VAL A 122 -10.39 -10.47 8.89
CA VAL A 122 -10.21 -9.36 9.84
C VAL A 122 -9.07 -9.65 10.80
N VAL A 123 -9.01 -10.85 11.39
CA VAL A 123 -7.92 -11.23 12.31
C VAL A 123 -6.57 -11.21 11.58
N GLY A 124 -6.49 -11.82 10.39
CA GLY A 124 -5.29 -11.82 9.57
C GLY A 124 -4.86 -10.40 9.17
N GLY A 125 -5.80 -9.55 8.76
CA GLY A 125 -5.55 -8.15 8.42
C GLY A 125 -5.04 -7.34 9.60
N VAL A 126 -5.64 -7.48 10.79
CA VAL A 126 -5.21 -6.79 12.02
C VAL A 126 -3.81 -7.24 12.42
N LEU A 127 -3.55 -8.54 12.47
CA LEU A 127 -2.23 -9.08 12.82
C LEU A 127 -1.15 -8.60 11.83
N GLY A 128 -1.43 -8.66 10.53
CA GLY A 128 -0.51 -8.17 9.50
C GLY A 128 -0.27 -6.66 9.59
N THR A 129 -1.30 -5.90 9.94
CA THR A 129 -1.20 -4.44 10.14
C THR A 129 -0.31 -4.11 11.34
N MET A 130 -0.50 -4.79 12.48
CA MET A 130 0.35 -4.58 13.67
C MET A 130 1.81 -4.90 13.37
N GLN A 131 2.08 -6.00 12.66
CA GLN A 131 3.44 -6.37 12.25
C GLN A 131 4.07 -5.35 11.29
N GLY A 132 3.28 -4.77 10.39
CA GLY A 132 3.73 -3.70 9.50
C GLY A 132 4.07 -2.42 10.27
N LEU A 133 3.21 -2.03 11.22
CA LEU A 133 3.40 -0.85 12.05
C LEU A 133 4.66 -0.96 12.92
N ASP A 134 4.89 -2.11 13.57
CA ASP A 134 6.07 -2.30 14.41
C ASP A 134 7.38 -2.18 13.62
N LYS A 135 7.38 -2.61 12.36
CA LYS A 135 8.54 -2.50 11.47
C LYS A 135 8.80 -1.07 11.02
N ILE A 136 7.75 -0.29 10.79
CA ILE A 136 7.86 1.13 10.43
C ILE A 136 8.27 1.97 11.65
N ALA A 137 7.71 1.68 12.82
CA ALA A 137 8.00 2.42 14.05
C ALA A 137 9.43 2.19 14.58
N LYS A 138 10.00 1.00 14.34
CA LYS A 138 11.39 0.67 14.70
C LYS A 138 12.39 0.96 13.59
N ALA A 139 11.94 1.45 12.43
CA ALA A 139 12.85 1.87 11.38
C ALA A 139 13.58 3.12 11.86
N GLU A 140 14.88 2.99 12.16
CA GLU A 140 15.77 4.13 12.22
C GLU A 140 15.75 4.77 10.83
N PHE A 141 15.07 5.92 10.69
CA PHE A 141 14.92 6.63 9.43
C PHE A 141 16.30 7.05 8.93
N SER A 142 16.95 6.17 8.15
CA SER A 142 18.14 6.49 7.38
C SER A 142 17.78 7.67 6.49
N ALA A 143 18.56 8.75 6.57
CA ALA A 143 18.24 10.02 5.93
C ALA A 143 17.94 9.81 4.43
N PRO A 144 16.85 10.38 3.89
CA PRO A 144 16.45 10.10 2.52
C PRO A 144 17.47 10.68 1.53
N CYS A 145 17.71 9.94 0.45
CA CYS A 145 18.83 10.14 -0.48
C CYS A 145 18.86 11.52 -1.15
N TYR A 146 17.72 12.22 -1.26
CA TYR A 146 17.62 13.56 -1.85
C TYR A 146 18.18 14.66 -0.94
N VAL A 147 18.23 14.45 0.37
CA VAL A 147 18.83 15.40 1.32
C VAL A 147 20.35 15.46 1.08
N ARG A 148 20.95 14.32 0.69
CA ARG A 148 22.37 14.20 0.32
C ARG A 148 22.80 15.08 -0.86
N ALA A 149 21.86 15.53 -1.70
CA ALA A 149 22.13 16.46 -2.79
C ALA A 149 22.14 17.93 -2.34
N PHE A 150 21.51 18.24 -1.20
CA PHE A 150 21.39 19.60 -0.65
C PHE A 150 22.31 19.85 0.56
N THR A 151 22.70 18.81 1.32
CA THR A 151 23.76 18.90 2.35
C THR A 151 25.13 18.57 1.75
N SER A 152 25.70 19.52 1.02
CA SER A 152 27.11 19.50 0.60
C SER A 152 28.06 20.11 1.66
N GLU A 153 27.65 20.17 2.93
CA GLU A 153 28.48 20.70 4.01
C GLU A 153 28.82 19.60 5.01
N TYR A 154 30.08 19.16 4.93
CA TYR A 154 30.91 18.65 6.02
C TYR A 154 30.27 17.62 6.97
N TYR A 155 29.85 16.47 6.45
CA TYR A 155 29.58 15.31 7.30
C TYR A 155 30.89 14.53 7.51
N ASN A 156 31.46 14.61 8.71
CA ASN A 156 32.45 13.65 9.18
C ASN A 156 31.80 12.26 9.14
N SER A 157 32.25 11.42 8.23
CA SER A 157 31.78 10.06 8.03
C SER A 157 31.96 9.20 9.29
N SER A 158 31.01 9.24 10.22
CA SER A 158 30.64 8.06 11.00
C SER A 158 29.53 7.32 10.26
N PHE A 159 29.79 7.02 8.99
CA PHE A 159 29.08 5.95 8.32
C PHE A 159 29.64 4.66 8.91
N THR A 160 29.04 4.20 10.00
CA THR A 160 29.33 2.88 10.52
C THR A 160 28.67 1.87 9.58
N ILE A 161 29.27 1.62 8.40
CA ILE A 161 29.07 0.34 7.72
C ILE A 161 29.70 -0.67 8.65
N LYS A 162 28.90 -1.23 9.55
CA LYS A 162 29.42 -2.22 10.48
C LYS A 162 29.53 -3.61 9.83
N GLN A 163 29.95 -3.71 8.55
CA GLN A 163 30.41 -4.95 7.91
C GLN A 163 31.36 -4.61 6.75
N ASN A 164 32.66 -4.55 7.03
CA ASN A 164 33.68 -4.64 5.99
C ASN A 164 33.93 -6.12 5.70
N CYS A 165 33.52 -6.60 4.52
CA CYS A 165 33.85 -7.95 4.08
C CYS A 165 35.22 -7.94 3.40
N CYS A 166 36.26 -8.47 4.06
CA CYS A 166 37.61 -8.57 3.50
C CYS A 166 37.98 -10.01 3.10
N GLY A 167 38.87 -10.16 2.11
CA GLY A 167 39.40 -11.43 1.62
C GLY A 167 38.62 -12.07 0.46
N ARG A 168 39.23 -13.07 -0.19
CA ARG A 168 38.70 -13.75 -1.39
C ARG A 168 37.33 -14.43 -1.18
N PHE A 169 36.96 -14.71 0.08
CA PHE A 169 35.70 -15.35 0.47
C PHE A 169 34.71 -14.41 1.19
N ARG A 170 35.04 -13.12 1.37
CA ARG A 170 34.13 -12.08 1.92
C ARG A 170 33.43 -12.45 3.24
N ASN A 171 34.18 -12.88 4.25
CA ASN A 171 33.62 -13.10 5.59
C ASN A 171 33.46 -11.79 6.37
N ILE A 172 32.42 -11.73 7.22
CA ILE A 172 32.09 -10.59 8.06
C ILE A 172 32.99 -10.61 9.31
N SER A 173 33.95 -9.70 9.41
CA SER A 173 34.70 -9.47 10.65
C SER A 173 34.25 -8.15 11.31
N THR A 174 34.23 -8.13 12.64
CA THR A 174 33.86 -6.95 13.44
C THR A 174 35.12 -6.22 13.89
N TYR A 175 35.03 -4.89 13.95
CA TYR A 175 36.14 -3.94 14.01
C TYR A 175 36.92 -4.01 15.34
N ASP A 176 38.00 -4.79 15.35
CA ASP A 176 39.23 -4.54 16.15
C ASP A 176 40.47 -5.24 15.54
N ASP A 177 40.30 -6.20 14.63
CA ASP A 177 41.43 -6.79 13.91
C ASP A 177 41.76 -6.00 12.64
N PHE A 178 42.90 -5.32 12.69
CA PHE A 178 43.59 -4.72 11.54
C PHE A 178 43.63 -5.71 10.37
N CYS A 179 43.03 -5.34 9.22
CA CYS A 179 43.31 -6.02 7.95
C CYS A 179 44.72 -5.60 7.47
N GLY A 180 45.74 -6.25 8.04
CA GLY A 180 47.10 -6.22 7.53
C GLY A 180 47.22 -7.06 6.26
N ALA A 181 48.13 -6.63 5.38
CA ALA A 181 48.44 -7.24 4.09
C ALA A 181 48.76 -8.74 4.15
#